data_AF-A0A2P2DIX6-F1
#
_entry.id   AF-A0A2P2DIX6-F1
#
_cell.length_a   1.000
_cell.length_b   1.000
_cell.length_c   1.000
_cell.angle_alpha   90.00
_cell.angle_beta   90.00
_cell.angle_gamma   90.00
#
_symmetry.space_group_name_H-M   'P 1'
#
loop_
_entity.id
_entity.type
_entity.pdbx_description
1 polymer ?
#
loop_
_entity_poly.entity_id
_entity_poly.type
_entity_poly.pdbx_seq_one_letter_code
_entity_poly.pdbx_strand_id
1 'polypeptide(L)'
;MKQIQKFILSIPLLLCSNCLGLAVFTLGNFEVKQDKIWKSNHYCFKKENLFSENEIIDCFGTPSHIELFEKCKVLYFSNGLKWTGLGVYAVFVPIVMPIPISRSYTKAYIISEKVITIVFDNTELNYMYGFINTDNPNHKPYNFGEINGLDRKQIKKIPLNQCLNSNDNLIN
;
A
#
# COMPACT_ATOMS: atom_id res chain seq x y z
N MET A 1 -41.80 8.13 21.52
CA MET A 1 -40.72 7.90 20.53
C MET A 1 -39.31 7.83 21.10
N LYS A 2 -38.88 8.69 22.05
CA LYS A 2 -37.50 8.65 22.61
C LYS A 2 -37.15 7.38 23.43
N GLN A 3 -38.14 6.65 23.94
CA GLN A 3 -37.92 5.44 24.75
C GLN A 3 -37.57 4.21 23.90
N ILE A 4 -38.15 4.09 22.70
CA ILE A 4 -37.90 2.98 21.77
C ILE A 4 -36.48 3.06 21.17
N GLN A 5 -35.97 4.27 20.93
CA GLN A 5 -34.58 4.48 20.49
C GLN A 5 -33.53 3.97 21.50
N LYS A 6 -33.82 4.05 22.81
CA LYS A 6 -32.89 3.54 23.84
C LYS A 6 -32.81 2.02 23.85
N PHE A 7 -33.92 1.33 23.56
CA PHE A 7 -33.96 -0.13 23.49
C PHE A 7 -33.27 -0.70 22.24
N ILE A 8 -33.37 -0.01 21.11
CA ILE A 8 -32.72 -0.44 19.85
C ILE A 8 -31.19 -0.37 19.98
N LEU A 9 -30.65 0.57 20.76
CA LEU A 9 -29.20 0.65 21.01
C LEU A 9 -28.68 -0.43 21.98
N SER A 10 -29.49 -0.93 22.90
CA SER A 10 -29.05 -1.90 23.92
C SER A 10 -29.02 -3.36 23.45
N ILE A 11 -29.86 -3.72 22.47
CA ILE A 11 -29.94 -5.09 21.92
C ILE A 11 -28.61 -5.55 21.28
N PRO A 12 -27.93 -4.75 20.42
CA PRO A 12 -26.63 -5.16 19.89
C PRO A 12 -25.53 -5.26 20.96
N LEU A 13 -25.59 -4.48 22.06
CA LEU A 13 -24.63 -4.62 23.17
C LEU A 13 -24.77 -5.96 23.90
N LEU A 14 -25.99 -6.45 24.11
CA LEU A 14 -26.25 -7.72 24.78
C LEU A 14 -25.81 -8.94 23.96
N LEU A 15 -26.01 -8.88 22.63
CA LEU A 15 -25.60 -9.93 21.69
C LEU A 15 -24.08 -10.03 21.49
N CYS A 16 -23.32 -9.01 21.91
CA CYS A 16 -21.86 -8.95 21.75
C CYS A 16 -21.06 -9.25 23.03
N SER A 17 -21.72 -9.61 24.13
CA SER A 17 -21.08 -9.84 25.43
C SER A 17 -20.04 -10.96 25.44
N ASN A 18 -20.09 -11.83 24.43
CA ASN A 18 -19.34 -13.09 24.41
C ASN A 18 -18.31 -13.21 23.27
N CYS A 19 -18.14 -12.15 22.49
CA CYS A 19 -17.15 -12.07 21.42
C CYS A 19 -16.25 -10.86 21.67
N LEU A 20 -15.13 -11.07 22.36
CA LEU A 20 -14.16 -10.02 22.61
C LEU A 20 -12.90 -10.28 21.78
N GLY A 21 -12.72 -9.48 20.74
CA GLY A 21 -11.53 -9.48 19.90
C GLY A 21 -10.65 -8.27 20.22
N LEU A 22 -9.36 -8.52 20.43
CA LEU A 22 -8.32 -7.51 20.41
C LEU A 22 -7.31 -7.87 19.33
N ALA A 23 -7.12 -6.98 18.35
CA ALA A 23 -6.06 -7.14 17.35
C ALA A 23 -5.17 -5.90 17.32
N VAL A 24 -3.87 -6.11 17.22
CA VAL A 24 -2.87 -5.07 16.98
C VAL A 24 -2.27 -5.32 15.61
N PHE A 25 -2.22 -4.30 14.77
CA PHE A 25 -1.60 -4.41 13.46
C PHE A 25 -0.59 -3.30 13.21
N THR A 26 0.36 -3.58 12.33
CA THR A 26 1.36 -2.61 11.87
C THR A 26 1.24 -2.41 10.37
N LEU A 27 1.38 -1.16 9.92
CA LEU A 27 1.42 -0.79 8.51
C LEU A 27 2.87 -0.58 8.07
N GLY A 28 3.25 -1.16 6.94
CA GLY A 28 4.53 -0.94 6.28
C GLY A 28 4.38 -0.27 4.93
N ASN A 29 5.51 0.23 4.43
CA ASN A 29 5.61 0.81 3.10
C ASN A 29 6.49 -0.07 2.23
N PHE A 30 6.03 -0.30 1.00
CA PHE A 30 6.71 -1.14 0.01
C PHE A 30 6.70 -0.45 -1.34
N GLU A 31 7.66 -0.82 -2.17
CA GLU A 31 7.74 -0.36 -3.54
C GLU A 31 7.25 -1.50 -4.46
N VAL A 32 6.21 -1.20 -5.23
CA VAL A 32 5.60 -2.15 -6.16
C VAL A 32 5.96 -1.74 -7.58
N LYS A 33 6.64 -2.63 -8.29
CA LYS A 33 6.86 -2.50 -9.74
C LYS A 33 5.54 -2.74 -10.45
N GLN A 34 5.12 -1.80 -11.28
CA GLN A 34 3.99 -1.98 -12.17
C GLN A 34 4.48 -2.23 -13.59
N ASP A 35 4.09 -3.36 -14.16
CA ASP A 35 4.25 -3.63 -15.59
C ASP A 35 3.14 -2.97 -16.42
N LYS A 36 2.08 -2.48 -15.76
CA LYS A 36 0.96 -1.75 -16.35
C LYS A 36 0.65 -0.55 -15.47
N ILE A 37 0.56 0.65 -16.04
CA ILE A 37 0.27 1.88 -15.30
C ILE A 37 -1.22 1.94 -14.96
N TRP A 38 -1.56 1.94 -13.67
CA TRP A 38 -2.93 2.19 -13.21
C TRP A 38 -2.96 3.38 -12.26
N LYS A 39 -3.79 4.37 -12.59
CA LYS A 39 -4.13 5.48 -11.69
C LYS A 39 -5.65 5.54 -11.53
N SER A 40 -6.12 5.47 -10.29
CA SER A 40 -7.52 5.70 -9.96
C SER A 40 -7.87 7.16 -10.26
N ASN A 41 -8.88 7.35 -11.10
CA ASN A 41 -9.57 8.59 -11.51
C ASN A 41 -9.04 9.38 -12.71
N HIS A 42 -7.82 9.20 -13.22
CA HIS A 42 -7.39 9.78 -14.52
C HIS A 42 -6.53 8.73 -15.25
N TYR A 43 -7.08 8.16 -16.32
CA TYR A 43 -6.49 6.99 -16.96
C TYR A 43 -5.43 7.35 -17.99
N CYS A 44 -4.20 6.91 -17.79
CA CYS A 44 -3.16 6.87 -18.82
C CYS A 44 -2.99 5.42 -19.28
N PHE A 45 -3.93 4.95 -20.08
CA PHE A 45 -3.85 3.61 -20.64
C PHE A 45 -2.98 3.61 -21.89
N LYS A 46 -1.87 2.88 -21.84
CA LYS A 46 -1.21 2.41 -23.06
C LYS A 46 -1.06 0.90 -22.97
N LYS A 47 -1.38 0.24 -24.09
CA LYS A 47 -1.32 -1.22 -24.26
C LYS A 47 0.10 -1.68 -24.65
N GLU A 48 0.99 -0.74 -24.97
CA GLU A 48 2.35 -0.97 -25.43
C GLU A 48 3.37 -0.57 -24.34
N ASN A 49 4.38 -1.41 -24.16
CA ASN A 49 5.27 -1.46 -22.98
C ASN A 49 6.27 -0.30 -22.84
N LEU A 50 6.19 0.75 -23.67
CA LEU A 50 7.19 1.82 -23.68
C LEU A 50 6.48 3.18 -23.74
N PHE A 51 6.37 3.82 -22.58
CA PHE A 51 5.99 5.23 -22.49
C PHE A 51 7.22 6.10 -22.81
N SER A 52 7.00 7.20 -23.51
CA SER A 52 7.98 8.28 -23.61
C SER A 52 7.98 9.11 -22.33
N GLU A 53 9.07 9.86 -22.11
CA GLU A 53 9.17 10.79 -20.99
C GLU A 53 7.99 11.78 -20.95
N ASN A 54 7.66 12.38 -22.10
CA ASN A 54 6.61 13.39 -22.20
C ASN A 54 5.24 12.81 -21.86
N GLU A 55 4.92 11.60 -22.33
CA GLU A 55 3.64 10.94 -22.00
C GLU A 55 3.48 10.70 -20.49
N ILE A 56 4.57 10.40 -19.77
CA ILE A 56 4.53 10.26 -18.32
C ILE A 56 4.34 11.60 -17.63
N ILE A 57 5.01 12.65 -18.11
CA ILE A 57 4.84 13.99 -17.55
C ILE A 57 3.42 14.50 -17.79
N ASP A 58 2.84 14.25 -18.96
CA ASP A 58 1.43 14.58 -19.25
C ASP A 58 0.48 13.80 -18.32
N CYS A 59 0.83 12.56 -17.98
CA CYS A 59 0.02 11.70 -17.12
C CYS A 59 0.08 12.06 -15.62
N PHE A 60 1.29 12.22 -15.09
CA PHE A 60 1.53 12.40 -13.66
C PHE A 60 1.70 13.87 -13.27
N GLY A 61 1.80 14.77 -14.24
CA GLY A 61 2.13 16.17 -14.06
C GLY A 61 3.63 16.39 -14.01
N THR A 62 4.04 17.57 -13.57
CA THR A 62 5.45 17.93 -13.46
C THR A 62 6.14 17.12 -12.35
N PRO A 63 7.31 16.53 -12.61
CA PRO A 63 8.07 15.81 -11.59
C PRO A 63 8.51 16.78 -10.49
N SER A 64 8.42 16.34 -9.24
CA SER A 64 8.84 17.10 -8.06
C SER A 64 10.36 17.27 -7.99
N HIS A 65 11.10 16.26 -8.46
CA HIS A 65 12.54 16.29 -8.65
C HIS A 65 12.95 15.20 -9.64
N ILE A 66 14.17 15.33 -10.15
CA ILE A 66 14.76 14.45 -11.14
C ILE A 66 16.13 14.04 -10.63
N GLU A 67 16.40 12.74 -10.58
CA GLU A 67 17.72 12.22 -10.27
C GLU A 67 18.33 11.57 -11.52
N LEU A 68 19.63 11.80 -11.74
CA LEU A 68 20.39 11.19 -12.82
C LEU A 68 21.40 10.23 -12.20
N PHE A 69 21.29 8.96 -12.57
CA PHE A 69 22.20 7.90 -12.16
C PHE A 69 22.78 7.24 -13.41
N GLU A 70 24.02 7.61 -13.76
CA GLU A 70 24.69 7.19 -15.00
C GLU A 70 23.86 7.50 -16.25
N LYS A 71 23.28 6.48 -16.89
CA LYS A 71 22.40 6.58 -18.07
C LYS A 71 20.90 6.55 -17.74
N CYS A 72 20.57 6.46 -16.45
CA CYS A 72 19.22 6.34 -15.96
C CYS A 72 18.73 7.66 -15.38
N LYS A 73 17.58 8.11 -15.86
CA LYS A 73 16.89 9.29 -15.33
C LYS A 73 15.68 8.81 -14.53
N VAL A 74 15.63 9.20 -13.26
CA VAL A 74 14.54 8.85 -12.36
C VAL A 74 13.70 10.10 -12.12
N LEU A 75 12.44 10.05 -12.55
CA LEU A 75 11.46 11.10 -12.31
C LEU A 75 10.64 10.77 -11.07
N TYR A 76 10.51 11.73 -10.15
CA TYR A 76 9.75 11.55 -8.91
C TYR A 76 8.47 12.39 -8.92
N PHE A 77 7.32 11.74 -8.89
CA PHE A 77 6.00 12.37 -8.83
C PHE A 77 5.42 12.23 -7.43
N SER A 78 5.12 13.36 -6.78
CA SER A 78 4.60 13.37 -5.41
C SER A 78 3.13 12.95 -5.38
N ASN A 79 2.82 11.85 -4.68
CA ASN A 79 1.47 11.28 -4.60
C ASN A 79 0.86 11.34 -3.20
N GLY A 80 1.32 12.31 -2.38
CA GLY A 80 0.78 12.55 -1.04
C GLY A 80 1.74 12.11 0.07
N LEU A 81 1.19 11.59 1.16
CA LEU A 81 1.95 11.20 2.35
C LEU A 81 2.05 9.68 2.47
N LYS A 82 3.21 9.21 2.90
CA LYS A 82 3.39 7.84 3.40
C LYS A 82 2.95 7.77 4.84
N TRP A 83 2.17 6.75 5.11
CA TRP A 83 1.66 6.47 6.44
C TRP A 83 2.34 5.22 6.97
N THR A 84 2.67 5.24 8.25
CA THR A 84 2.75 4.01 9.04
C THR A 84 1.76 4.15 10.17
N GLY A 85 1.49 3.06 10.85
CA GLY A 85 0.62 3.13 11.99
C GLY A 85 0.67 1.83 12.75
N LEU A 86 0.33 1.98 14.01
CA LEU A 86 -0.14 0.91 14.84
C LEU A 86 -1.65 1.10 14.99
N GLY A 87 -2.42 0.08 14.65
CA GLY A 87 -3.86 0.09 14.87
C GLY A 87 -4.24 -0.95 15.90
N VAL A 88 -5.22 -0.60 16.73
CA VAL A 88 -5.84 -1.53 17.67
C VAL A 88 -7.30 -1.70 17.29
N TYR A 89 -7.70 -2.95 17.06
CA TYR A 89 -9.09 -3.33 16.86
C TYR A 89 -9.61 -3.84 18.21
N ALA A 90 -10.51 -3.08 18.83
CA ALA A 90 -11.18 -3.49 20.06
C ALA A 90 -12.67 -3.72 19.76
N VAL A 91 -13.09 -4.98 19.79
CA VAL A 91 -14.48 -5.44 19.68
C VAL A 91 -15.16 -5.08 18.33
N PHE A 92 -15.49 -3.81 18.07
CA PHE A 92 -16.05 -3.33 16.79
C PHE A 92 -15.50 -1.98 16.32
N VAL A 93 -14.77 -1.25 17.16
CA VAL A 93 -14.28 0.08 16.81
C VAL A 93 -12.79 -0.03 16.48
N PRO A 94 -12.41 0.10 15.20
CA PRO A 94 -11.01 0.29 14.87
C PRO A 94 -10.54 1.63 15.43
N ILE A 95 -9.59 1.60 16.35
CA ILE A 95 -8.82 2.77 16.74
C ILE A 95 -7.50 2.69 15.97
N VAL A 96 -7.47 3.34 14.82
CA VAL A 96 -6.25 3.45 14.01
C VAL A 96 -5.57 4.76 14.37
N MET A 97 -4.28 4.69 14.71
CA MET A 97 -3.44 5.88 14.86
C MET A 97 -2.48 5.97 13.66
N PRO A 98 -2.93 6.57 12.54
CA PRO A 98 -2.06 6.78 11.39
C PRO A 98 -1.05 7.89 11.71
N ILE A 99 0.24 7.60 11.48
CA ILE A 99 1.35 8.53 11.67
C ILE A 99 1.95 8.79 10.29
N PRO A 100 1.94 10.03 9.79
CA PRO A 100 2.61 10.36 8.54
C PRO A 100 4.11 10.34 8.79
N ILE A 101 4.87 9.57 8.01
CA ILE A 101 6.33 9.49 8.18
C ILE A 101 7.07 10.36 7.16
N SER A 102 6.60 10.35 5.91
CA SER A 102 7.29 11.01 4.80
C SER A 102 6.34 11.30 3.66
N ARG A 103 6.85 11.87 2.57
CA ARG A 103 6.10 11.96 1.31
C ARG A 103 6.15 10.65 0.54
N SER A 104 5.06 10.38 -0.17
CA SER A 104 4.89 9.24 -1.09
C SER A 104 5.23 9.69 -2.50
N TYR A 105 5.97 8.86 -3.23
CA TYR A 105 6.42 9.15 -4.58
C TYR A 105 6.15 7.98 -5.53
N THR A 106 5.62 8.31 -6.72
CA THR A 106 5.75 7.44 -7.88
C THR A 106 7.07 7.75 -8.57
N LYS A 107 7.85 6.72 -8.87
CA LYS A 107 9.14 6.84 -9.55
C LYS A 107 9.02 6.27 -10.95
N ALA A 108 9.38 7.04 -11.97
CA ALA A 108 9.52 6.53 -13.33
C ALA A 108 10.99 6.47 -13.71
N TYR A 109 11.46 5.29 -14.14
CA TYR A 109 12.84 5.04 -14.55
C TYR A 109 12.94 5.09 -16.06
N ILE A 110 13.81 5.96 -16.57
CA ILE A 110 13.94 6.30 -17.99
C ILE A 110 15.37 6.03 -18.44
N ILE A 111 15.53 5.33 -19.56
CA ILE A 111 16.80 5.16 -20.26
C ILE A 111 16.57 5.48 -21.73
N SER A 112 17.44 6.30 -22.33
CA SER A 112 17.34 6.68 -23.74
C SER A 112 15.94 7.19 -24.12
N GLU A 113 15.39 8.10 -23.29
CA GLU A 113 14.07 8.73 -23.45
C GLU A 113 12.85 7.78 -23.37
N LYS A 114 13.08 6.51 -23.05
CA LYS A 114 12.03 5.50 -22.88
C LYS A 114 11.90 5.08 -21.43
N VAL A 115 10.67 4.96 -20.98
CA VAL A 115 10.34 4.51 -19.64
C VAL A 115 10.44 3.00 -19.61
N ILE A 116 11.33 2.49 -18.77
CA ILE A 116 11.52 1.06 -18.56
C ILE A 116 10.56 0.53 -17.50
N THR A 117 10.37 1.30 -16.43
CA THR A 117 9.50 0.87 -15.34
C THR A 117 8.97 2.04 -14.52
N ILE A 118 7.81 1.80 -13.91
CA ILE A 118 7.23 2.69 -12.92
C ILE A 118 7.07 1.93 -11.61
N VAL A 119 7.47 2.60 -10.54
CA VAL A 119 7.39 2.09 -9.18
C VAL A 119 6.47 2.98 -8.38
N PHE A 120 5.54 2.35 -7.68
CA PHE A 120 4.61 3.01 -6.78
C PHE A 120 4.95 2.68 -5.35
N ASP A 121 4.90 3.70 -4.50
CA ASP A 121 4.84 3.52 -3.06
C ASP A 121 3.46 3.00 -2.67
N ASN A 122 3.42 1.84 -2.02
CA ASN A 122 2.20 1.22 -1.52
C ASN A 122 2.31 1.02 0.00
N THR A 123 1.19 1.17 0.70
CA THR A 123 1.10 0.97 2.15
C THR A 123 0.21 -0.23 2.42
N GLU A 124 0.76 -1.26 3.06
CA GLU A 124 0.05 -2.51 3.36
C GLU A 124 0.27 -2.94 4.82
N LEU A 125 -0.55 -3.88 5.28
CA LEU A 125 -0.43 -4.46 6.61
C LEU A 125 0.75 -5.44 6.66
N ASN A 126 1.73 -5.19 7.53
CA ASN A 126 2.89 -6.07 7.70
C ASN A 126 2.56 -7.26 8.60
N TYR A 127 2.04 -6.93 9.78
CA TYR A 127 1.82 -7.87 10.86
C TYR A 127 0.47 -7.60 11.49
N MET A 128 -0.19 -8.67 11.90
CA MET A 128 -1.37 -8.60 12.74
C MET A 128 -1.26 -9.64 13.86
N TYR A 129 -1.50 -9.18 15.08
CA TYR A 129 -1.50 -9.98 16.29
C TYR A 129 -2.87 -9.86 16.93
N GLY A 130 -3.62 -10.95 16.97
CA GLY A 130 -4.98 -10.92 17.50
C GLY A 130 -5.27 -12.04 18.49
N PHE A 131 -6.03 -11.69 19.52
CA PHE A 131 -6.76 -12.64 20.34
C PHE A 131 -8.25 -12.44 20.11
N ILE A 132 -8.98 -13.54 19.91
CA ILE A 132 -10.44 -13.54 19.82
C ILE A 132 -10.95 -14.51 20.87
N ASN A 133 -11.67 -13.98 21.86
CA ASN A 133 -12.46 -14.81 22.76
C ASN A 133 -13.81 -15.06 22.12
N THR A 134 -14.21 -16.33 22.04
CA THR A 134 -15.54 -16.75 21.63
C THR A 134 -16.04 -17.79 22.62
N ASP A 135 -17.34 -17.86 22.87
CA ASP A 135 -17.94 -18.93 23.68
C ASP A 135 -17.74 -20.34 23.12
N ASN A 136 -17.23 -20.47 21.89
CA ASN A 136 -17.01 -21.77 21.27
C ASN A 136 -15.70 -22.38 21.78
N PRO A 137 -15.75 -23.47 22.58
CA PRO A 137 -14.57 -24.10 23.16
C PRO A 137 -13.62 -24.73 22.11
N ASN A 138 -14.09 -24.90 20.87
CA ASN A 138 -13.27 -25.43 19.77
C ASN A 138 -12.58 -24.33 18.95
N HIS A 139 -12.81 -23.05 19.26
CA HIS A 139 -12.16 -21.95 18.55
C HIS A 139 -10.75 -21.73 19.10
N LYS A 140 -9.75 -21.68 18.21
CA LYS A 140 -8.40 -21.31 18.62
C LYS A 140 -8.39 -19.79 18.86
N PRO A 141 -8.05 -19.32 20.07
CA PRO A 141 -8.21 -17.92 20.41
C PRO A 141 -7.17 -16.99 19.77
N TYR A 142 -6.27 -17.51 18.95
CA TYR A 142 -5.06 -16.83 18.55
C TYR A 142 -4.86 -16.91 17.04
N ASN A 143 -4.77 -15.75 16.41
CA ASN A 143 -4.28 -15.62 15.04
C ASN A 143 -3.08 -14.68 15.07
N PHE A 144 -1.92 -15.24 14.76
CA PHE A 144 -0.64 -14.54 14.74
C PHE A 144 0.05 -14.79 13.42
N GLY A 145 0.58 -13.75 12.80
CA GLY A 145 1.49 -13.93 11.69
C GLY A 145 1.67 -12.71 10.82
N GLU A 146 2.62 -12.84 9.91
CA GLU A 146 2.66 -12.03 8.70
C GLU A 146 1.37 -12.27 7.94
N ILE A 147 0.72 -11.19 7.55
CA ILE A 147 -0.46 -11.31 6.69
C ILE A 147 0.07 -11.64 5.30
N ASN A 148 -0.52 -12.64 4.62
CA ASN A 148 -0.14 -13.07 3.25
C ASN A 148 -0.32 -11.98 2.16
N GLY A 149 -0.40 -10.69 2.53
CA GLY A 149 -0.42 -9.54 1.63
C GLY A 149 0.97 -9.13 1.14
N LEU A 150 2.04 -9.51 1.84
CA LEU A 150 3.40 -9.40 1.32
C LEU A 150 3.62 -10.48 0.26
N ASP A 151 3.08 -10.26 -0.95
CA ASP A 151 3.56 -11.00 -2.11
C ASP A 151 5.09 -10.83 -2.13
N ARG A 152 5.84 -11.94 -2.05
CA ARG A 152 7.30 -11.95 -1.84
C ARG A 152 8.09 -11.25 -2.95
N LYS A 153 7.38 -10.80 -3.99
CA LYS A 153 7.88 -9.97 -5.09
C LYS A 153 7.90 -8.46 -4.75
N GLN A 154 7.23 -8.01 -3.70
CA GLN A 154 7.27 -6.62 -3.22
C GLN A 154 8.57 -6.39 -2.43
N ILE A 155 9.36 -5.38 -2.81
CA ILE A 155 10.64 -5.08 -2.18
C ILE A 155 10.45 -3.85 -1.27
N LYS A 156 11.04 -3.86 -0.06
CA LYS A 156 10.97 -2.72 0.88
C LYS A 156 11.42 -1.40 0.23
N LYS A 157 12.41 -1.48 -0.67
CA LYS A 157 12.81 -0.42 -1.60
C LYS A 157 13.43 -1.06 -2.83
N ILE A 158 13.07 -0.59 -4.01
CA ILE A 158 13.77 -0.94 -5.22
C ILE A 158 15.13 -0.24 -5.23
N PRO A 159 16.24 -0.99 -5.30
CA PRO A 159 17.56 -0.38 -5.41
C PRO A 159 17.70 0.35 -6.76
N LEU A 160 18.38 1.50 -6.76
CA LEU A 160 18.65 2.31 -7.97
C LEU A 160 19.39 1.54 -9.06
N ASN A 161 20.04 0.41 -8.72
CA ASN A 161 20.68 -0.48 -9.68
C ASN A 161 19.70 -1.25 -10.57
N GLN A 162 18.37 -1.10 -10.42
CA GLN A 162 17.41 -1.70 -11.36
C GLN A 162 17.61 -1.23 -12.81
N CYS A 163 18.19 -0.04 -13.02
CA CYS A 163 18.59 0.42 -14.35
C CYS A 163 19.73 -0.40 -14.98
N LEU A 164 20.52 -1.13 -14.18
CA LEU A 164 21.62 -1.97 -14.65
C LEU A 164 21.10 -3.33 -15.14
N ASN A 165 20.10 -3.89 -14.46
CA ASN A 165 19.56 -5.23 -14.78
C ASN A 165 18.52 -5.22 -15.92
N SER A 166 18.01 -4.06 -16.35
CA SER A 166 17.09 -3.99 -17.49
C SER A 166 17.77 -4.19 -18.84
N ASN A 167 19.09 -4.02 -18.93
CA ASN A 167 19.85 -4.28 -20.15
C ASN A 167 19.87 -5.76 -20.53
N ASP A 168 19.74 -6.68 -19.55
CA ASP A 168 19.77 -8.12 -19.81
C ASP A 168 18.46 -8.65 -20.45
N ASN A 169 17.39 -7.87 -20.44
CA ASN A 169 16.08 -8.24 -21.00
C ASN A 169 15.67 -7.43 -22.24
N LEU A 170 16.51 -6.50 -22.72
CA LEU A 170 16.25 -5.69 -23.91
C LEU A 170 17.02 -6.17 -25.16
N ILE A 171 17.72 -7.33 -25.07
CA ILE A 171 18.56 -7.89 -26.14
C ILE A 171 17.98 -9.19 -26.76
N ASN A 172 16.77 -9.62 -26.37
CA ASN A 172 16.09 -10.74 -27.03
C ASN A 172 14.78 -10.31 -27.71
#